data_AF-A0A8S2XE92-F1
#
_entry.id   AF-A0A8S2XE92-F1
#
_cell.length_a   1.000
_cell.length_b   1.000
_cell.length_c   1.000
_cell.angle_alpha   90.00
_cell.angle_beta   90.00
_cell.angle_gamma   90.00
#
_symmetry.space_group_name_H-M   'P 1'
#
loop_
_entity.id
_entity.type
_entity.pdbx_description
1 polymer ?
#
loop_
_entity_poly.entity_id
_entity_poly.type
_entity_poly.pdbx_seq_one_letter_code
_entity_poly.pdbx_strand_id
1 'polypeptide(L)' 'KQYRIGSIIVENPYYGFRKPHHQARSSLCYVTDLLVMGGALMLETMVLLYWCEKMKLTPPILHGFSLGGHMASLAFT' A
#
# COMPACT_ATOMS: atom_id res chain seq x y z
N LYS A 1 15.32 21.36 -6.16
CA LYS A 1 14.33 21.47 -7.26
C LYS A 1 13.07 20.71 -6.82
N GLN A 2 11.93 21.37 -6.63
CA GLN A 2 10.66 20.66 -6.38
C GLN A 2 10.06 20.28 -7.73
N TYR A 3 9.91 18.98 -7.98
CA TYR A 3 9.50 18.45 -9.27
C TYR A 3 7.97 18.43 -9.49
N ARG A 4 7.20 19.12 -8.64
CA ARG A 4 5.71 19.09 -8.63
C ARG A 4 5.13 17.66 -8.61
N ILE A 5 5.82 16.76 -7.91
CA ILE A 5 5.39 15.39 -7.70
C ILE A 5 4.66 15.33 -6.36
N GLY A 6 3.41 14.89 -6.36
CA GLY A 6 2.69 14.49 -5.16
C GLY A 6 2.85 12.98 -4.93
N SER A 7 3.13 12.57 -3.70
CA SER A 7 3.21 11.16 -3.32
C SER A 7 2.11 10.83 -2.32
N ILE A 8 1.46 9.67 -2.54
CA ILE A 8 0.55 9.07 -1.57
C ILE A 8 1.28 7.86 -0.99
N ILE A 9 1.47 7.85 0.32
CA ILE A 9 2.16 6.76 1.03
C ILE A 9 1.11 6.05 1.87
N VAL A 10 0.91 4.77 1.57
CA VAL A 10 -0.03 3.91 2.31
C VAL A 10 0.74 3.16 3.39
N GLU A 11 0.25 3.26 4.62
CA GLU A 11 0.81 2.48 5.73
C GLU A 11 0.33 1.03 5.64
N ASN A 12 1.28 0.08 5.67
CA ASN A 12 0.94 -1.33 5.64
C ASN A 12 0.06 -1.73 6.85
N PRO A 13 -1.00 -2.53 6.65
CA PRO A 13 -1.70 -3.20 7.75
C PRO A 13 -0.70 -3.93 8.65
N TYR A 14 -0.95 -3.97 9.96
CA TYR A 14 -0.06 -4.57 10.97
C TYR A 14 1.26 -3.81 11.24
N TYR A 15 1.46 -2.63 10.65
CA TYR A 15 2.58 -1.73 10.91
C TYR A 15 2.10 -0.38 11.45
N GLY A 16 3.02 0.34 12.11
CA GLY A 16 2.78 1.71 12.60
C GLY A 16 1.53 1.84 13.46
N PHE A 17 0.60 2.70 13.06
CA PHE A 17 -0.66 2.92 13.78
C PHE A 17 -1.68 1.79 13.58
N ARG A 18 -1.52 1.00 12.53
CA ARG A 18 -2.35 -0.17 12.22
C ARG A 18 -1.84 -1.46 12.87
N LYS A 19 -0.86 -1.37 13.78
CA LYS A 19 -0.29 -2.53 14.48
C LYS A 19 -1.14 -2.95 15.69
N PRO A 20 -1.58 -4.22 15.78
CA PRO A 20 -2.26 -4.75 16.97
C PRO A 20 -1.39 -4.67 18.23
N HIS A 21 -2.01 -4.38 19.39
CA HIS A 21 -1.31 -4.22 20.67
C HIS A 21 -0.50 -5.45 21.09
N HIS A 22 -0.98 -6.65 20.75
CA HIS A 22 -0.32 -7.92 21.10
C HIS A 22 0.83 -8.29 20.15
N GLN A 23 1.06 -7.54 19.07
CA GLN A 23 2.07 -7.86 18.07
C GLN A 23 3.46 -7.38 18.52
N ALA A 24 4.38 -8.34 18.69
CA ALA A 24 5.75 -8.05 19.06
C ALA A 24 6.55 -7.55 17.84
N ARG A 25 7.03 -6.30 17.92
CA ARG A 25 7.85 -5.66 16.88
C ARG A 25 7.17 -5.72 15.50
N SER A 26 7.91 -6.16 14.48
CA SER A 26 7.47 -6.26 13.07
C SER A 26 7.08 -7.69 12.69
N SER A 27 7.03 -8.61 13.64
CA SER A 27 6.68 -10.02 13.40
C SER A 27 5.17 -10.16 13.44
N LEU A 28 4.58 -10.60 12.33
CA LEU A 28 3.17 -10.96 12.27
C LEU A 28 2.89 -12.15 13.19
N CYS A 29 1.76 -12.13 13.87
CA CYS A 29 1.37 -13.19 14.80
C CYS A 29 1.01 -14.48 14.07
N TYR A 30 0.39 -14.37 12.89
CA TYR A 30 -0.01 -15.50 12.07
C TYR A 30 0.45 -15.35 10.62
N VAL A 31 0.74 -16.48 9.97
CA VAL A 31 1.06 -16.49 8.52
C VAL A 31 -0.13 -16.01 7.70
N THR A 32 -1.36 -16.26 8.16
CA THR A 32 -2.59 -15.78 7.52
C THR A 32 -2.68 -14.26 7.47
N ASP A 33 -2.04 -13.55 8.41
CA ASP A 33 -2.01 -12.09 8.43
C ASP A 33 -1.27 -11.52 7.22
N LEU A 34 -0.33 -12.27 6.59
CA LEU A 34 0.31 -11.86 5.35
C LEU A 34 -0.68 -11.75 4.20
N LEU A 35 -1.62 -12.68 4.10
CA LEU A 35 -2.64 -12.68 3.05
C LEU A 35 -3.64 -11.54 3.26
N VAL A 36 -4.05 -11.32 4.51
CA VAL A 36 -4.96 -10.21 4.87
C VAL A 36 -4.28 -8.86 4.60
N MET A 37 -3.02 -8.70 5.03
CA MET A 37 -2.23 -7.51 4.76
C MET A 37 -2.08 -7.25 3.26
N GLY A 38 -1.77 -8.29 2.48
CA GLY A 38 -1.61 -8.20 1.03
C GLY A 38 -2.90 -7.81 0.32
N GLY A 39 -4.01 -8.50 0.62
CA GLY A 39 -5.31 -8.22 0.03
C GLY A 39 -5.82 -6.81 0.37
N ALA A 40 -5.64 -6.37 1.62
CA ALA A 40 -5.99 -5.02 2.04
C ALA A 40 -5.16 -3.96 1.30
N LEU A 41 -3.84 -4.17 1.17
CA LEU A 41 -2.97 -3.25 0.42
C LEU A 41 -3.31 -3.15 -1.06
N MET A 42 -3.62 -4.29 -1.71
CA MET A 42 -4.07 -4.30 -3.10
C MET A 42 -5.34 -3.48 -3.27
N LEU A 43 -6.35 -3.72 -2.43
CA LEU A 43 -7.63 -3.03 -2.52
C LEU A 43 -7.47 -1.51 -2.26
N GLU A 44 -6.75 -1.12 -1.22
CA GLU A 44 -6.49 0.29 -0.90
C GLU A 44 -5.75 0.98 -2.06
N THR A 45 -4.77 0.30 -2.65
CA THR A 45 -4.02 0.82 -3.81
C THR A 45 -4.93 1.02 -5.02
N MET A 46 -5.80 0.04 -5.35
CA MET A 46 -6.76 0.15 -6.44
C MET A 46 -7.73 1.32 -6.25
N VAL A 47 -8.25 1.50 -5.03
CA VAL A 47 -9.16 2.61 -4.71
C VAL A 47 -8.45 3.95 -4.84
N LEU A 48 -7.20 4.06 -4.39
CA LEU A 48 -6.39 5.29 -4.53
C LEU A 48 -6.06 5.59 -6.00
N LEU A 49 -5.73 4.58 -6.79
CA LEU A 49 -5.51 4.74 -8.23
C LEU A 49 -6.78 5.23 -8.94
N TYR A 50 -7.92 4.64 -8.62
CA TYR A 50 -9.22 5.07 -9.15
C TYR A 50 -9.57 6.51 -8.73
N TRP A 51 -9.25 6.91 -7.49
CA TRP A 51 -9.40 8.29 -7.04
C TRP A 51 -8.48 9.24 -7.81
N CYS A 52 -7.21 8.88 -8.02
CA CYS A 52 -6.26 9.66 -8.83
C CYS A 52 -6.74 9.84 -10.27
N GLU A 53 -7.29 8.78 -10.87
CA GLU A 53 -7.87 8.82 -12.22
C GLU A 53 -9.06 9.78 -12.28
N LYS A 54 -9.99 9.72 -11.30
CA LYS A 54 -11.12 10.67 -11.21
C LYS A 54 -10.66 12.12 -11.07
N MET A 55 -9.58 12.35 -10.33
CA MET A 55 -8.99 13.66 -10.14
C MET A 55 -8.14 14.13 -11.33
N LYS A 56 -8.06 13.33 -12.41
CA LYS A 56 -7.25 13.59 -13.62
C LYS A 56 -5.76 13.83 -13.31
N LEU A 57 -5.25 13.15 -12.28
CA LEU A 57 -3.86 13.22 -11.88
C LEU A 57 -3.05 12.25 -12.75
N THR A 58 -2.37 12.78 -13.77
CA THR A 58 -1.61 11.97 -14.75
C THR A 58 -0.16 12.44 -14.91
N PRO A 59 0.80 11.52 -15.18
CA PRO A 59 0.68 10.06 -15.12
C PRO A 59 0.84 9.54 -13.66
N PRO A 60 -0.05 8.67 -13.16
CA PRO A 60 0.14 8.04 -11.87
C PRO A 60 1.31 7.05 -11.94
N ILE A 61 2.26 7.17 -11.01
CA ILE A 61 3.39 6.23 -10.87
C ILE A 61 3.14 5.43 -9.61
N LEU A 62 3.13 4.10 -9.75
CA LEU A 62 3.03 3.19 -8.63
C LEU A 62 4.41 2.62 -8.31
N HIS A 63 4.83 2.75 -7.06
CA HIS A 63 6.11 2.23 -6.58
C HIS A 63 5.90 1.53 -5.24
N GLY A 64 6.57 0.40 -5.05
CA GLY A 64 6.53 -0.33 -3.79
C GLY A 64 7.82 -1.09 -3.55
N PHE A 65 8.20 -1.19 -2.28
CA PHE A 65 9.41 -1.89 -1.85
C PHE A 65 9.05 -3.28 -1.29
N SER A 66 9.77 -4.32 -1.71
CA SER A 66 9.54 -5.72 -1.29
C SER A 66 8.10 -6.19 -1.55
N LEU A 67 7.32 -6.56 -0.52
CA LEU A 67 5.91 -6.91 -0.65
C LEU A 67 5.11 -5.83 -1.38
N GLY A 68 5.41 -4.55 -1.13
CA GLY A 68 4.76 -3.44 -1.81
C GLY A 68 4.99 -3.44 -3.31
N GLY A 69 6.14 -3.95 -3.78
CA GLY A 69 6.44 -4.05 -5.22
C GLY A 69 5.63 -5.16 -5.90
N HIS A 70 5.41 -6.28 -5.21
CA HIS A 70 4.52 -7.33 -5.69
C HIS A 70 3.06 -6.85 -5.78
N MET A 71 2.59 -6.15 -4.75
CA MET A 71 1.24 -5.58 -4.74
C MET A 71 1.07 -4.47 -5.77
N ALA A 72 2.12 -3.67 -6.02
CA ALA A 72 2.13 -2.68 -7.08
C ALA A 72 1.97 -3.33 -8.47
N SER A 73 2.68 -4.44 -8.73
CA SER A 73 2.52 -5.19 -9.98
C SER A 73 1.11 -5.76 -10.16
N LEU A 74 0.45 -6.19 -9.08
CA LEU A 74 -0.90 -6.76 -9.14
C LEU A 74 -1.99 -5.68 -9.26
N ALA A 75 -1.78 -4.52 -8.65
CA ALA A 75 -2.73 -3.41 -8.70
C ALA A 75 -2.66 -2.63 -10.02
N PHE A 76 -1.52 -2.67 -10.73
CA PHE A 76 -1.35 -2.08 -12.05
C PHE A 76 -1.69 -3.11 -13.15
N THR A 77 -2.98 -3.47 -13.26
CA THR A 77 -3.56 -4.24 -14.38
C THR A 77 -4.61 -3.38 -15.05
#